data_AF-A0A9D4QEQ0-F1
#
_entry.id   AF-A0A9D4QEQ0-F1
#
_cell.length_a   1.000
_cell.length_b   1.000
_cell.length_c   1.000
_cell.angle_alpha   90.00
_cell.angle_beta   90.00
_cell.angle_gamma   90.00
#
_symmetry.space_group_name_H-M   'P 1'
#
loop_
_entity.id
_entity.type
_entity.pdbx_description
1 polymer ?
#
loop_
_entity_poly.entity_id
_entity_poly.type
_entity_poly.pdbx_seq_one_letter_code
_entity_poly.pdbx_strand_id
1 'polypeptide(L)'
;MARQRETWSQKAHQYAAFASITMNLRSLWCPLLMLRYGLGTFGVCYVIVVAFICYPVLYIESVLSQFTKSGNRGIFNCCPLFRGLSYSMAYFAVMANLPQYSTVSHAIIYVLRSLRSGGPWSSCDAASETSDNSSCYAPSAEYIPPCETVATVLARRFSDNGVQDGYPLLYRGRVTIVPIDEFNNASADCLPGNESTVTEFYE
;
A
#
# COMPACT_ATOMS: atom_id res chain seq x y z
N MET A 1 -30.18 31.55 -23.40
CA MET A 1 -29.20 31.08 -24.39
C MET A 1 -28.63 29.76 -23.91
N ALA A 2 -28.75 28.67 -24.68
CA ALA A 2 -28.12 27.41 -24.32
C ALA A 2 -26.60 27.57 -24.47
N ARG A 3 -25.84 27.42 -23.38
CA ARG A 3 -24.37 27.49 -23.40
C ARG A 3 -23.86 26.28 -24.18
N GLN A 4 -23.17 26.51 -25.31
CA GLN A 4 -22.53 25.46 -26.09
C GLN A 4 -21.42 24.81 -25.25
N ARG A 5 -21.44 23.47 -25.13
CA ARG A 5 -20.48 22.73 -24.29
C ARG A 5 -19.18 22.55 -25.06
N GLU A 6 -18.07 22.77 -24.37
CA GLU A 6 -16.74 22.46 -24.90
C GLU A 6 -16.64 20.96 -25.21
N THR A 7 -16.05 20.63 -26.36
CA THR A 7 -15.82 19.25 -26.80
C THR A 7 -14.33 18.99 -26.88
N TRP A 8 -13.93 17.74 -26.67
CA TRP A 8 -12.53 17.35 -26.84
C TRP A 8 -12.13 17.49 -28.31
N SER A 9 -11.04 18.20 -28.57
CA SER A 9 -10.47 18.36 -29.92
C SER A 9 -10.08 17.02 -30.56
N GLN A 10 -9.57 16.09 -29.75
CA GLN A 10 -9.15 14.76 -30.20
C GLN A 10 -9.65 13.67 -29.26
N LYS A 11 -10.02 12.51 -29.84
CA LYS A 11 -10.42 11.31 -29.08
C LYS A 11 -9.28 10.74 -28.23
N ALA A 12 -8.04 10.91 -28.68
CA ALA A 12 -6.85 10.52 -27.92
C ALA A 12 -6.78 11.22 -26.55
N HIS A 13 -7.05 12.53 -26.49
CA HIS A 13 -7.09 13.27 -25.21
C HIS A 13 -8.18 12.76 -24.28
N GLN A 14 -9.32 12.35 -24.84
CA GLN A 14 -10.41 11.75 -24.07
C GLN A 14 -10.00 10.41 -23.45
N TYR A 15 -9.33 9.52 -24.21
CA TYR A 15 -8.87 8.24 -23.68
C TYR A 15 -7.70 8.41 -22.69
N ALA A 16 -6.80 9.36 -22.92
CA ALA A 16 -5.72 9.66 -21.99
C ALA A 16 -6.25 10.17 -20.64
N ALA A 17 -7.27 11.03 -20.65
CA ALA A 17 -7.95 11.48 -19.44
C ALA A 17 -8.67 10.35 -18.70
N PHE A 18 -9.23 9.38 -19.43
CA PHE A 18 -9.84 8.20 -18.82
C PHE A 18 -8.77 7.29 -18.18
N ALA A 19 -7.67 7.05 -18.89
CA ALA A 19 -6.57 6.23 -18.39
C ALA A 19 -5.98 6.79 -17.09
N SER A 20 -5.79 8.12 -16.99
CA SER A 20 -5.26 8.75 -15.78
C SER A 20 -6.20 8.63 -14.58
N ILE A 21 -7.51 8.61 -14.77
CA ILE A 21 -8.48 8.38 -13.68
C ILE A 21 -8.45 6.93 -13.21
N THR A 22 -8.24 5.98 -14.11
CA THR A 22 -8.14 4.55 -13.75
C THR A 22 -6.81 4.19 -13.07
N MET A 23 -5.73 4.84 -13.49
CA MET A 23 -4.37 4.62 -12.97
C MET A 23 -4.12 5.53 -11.77
N ASN A 24 -4.37 5.03 -10.56
CA ASN A 24 -4.05 5.75 -9.32
C ASN A 24 -2.85 5.14 -8.61
N LEU A 25 -2.23 5.91 -7.70
CA LEU A 25 -1.10 5.44 -6.87
C LEU A 25 -1.44 4.15 -6.10
N ARG A 26 -2.72 3.98 -5.72
CA ARG A 26 -3.26 2.77 -5.10
C ARG A 26 -3.17 1.51 -5.99
N SER A 27 -3.09 1.68 -7.30
CA SER A 27 -2.87 0.58 -8.25
C SER A 27 -1.47 -0.01 -8.12
N LEU A 28 -0.48 0.75 -7.63
CA LEU A 28 0.90 0.29 -7.46
C LEU A 28 1.08 -0.61 -6.23
N TRP A 29 0.27 -0.41 -5.19
CA TRP A 29 0.31 -1.23 -3.98
C TRP A 29 -0.46 -2.54 -4.12
N CYS A 30 -1.37 -2.62 -5.09
CA CYS A 30 -2.18 -3.82 -5.32
C CYS A 30 -1.31 -5.08 -5.59
N PRO A 31 -0.29 -5.05 -6.48
CA PRO A 31 0.64 -6.18 -6.65
C PRO A 31 1.41 -6.58 -5.39
N LEU A 32 1.80 -5.61 -4.55
CA LEU A 32 2.46 -5.89 -3.27
C LEU A 32 1.53 -6.63 -2.32
N LEU A 33 0.23 -6.28 -2.35
CA LEU A 33 -0.80 -6.96 -1.60
C LEU A 33 -0.98 -8.41 -2.08
N MET A 34 -0.97 -8.64 -3.40
CA MET A 34 -1.06 -9.98 -3.99
C MET A 34 0.12 -10.87 -3.59
N LEU A 35 1.32 -10.29 -3.45
CA LEU A 35 2.51 -11.01 -2.98
C LEU A 35 2.37 -11.44 -1.52
N ARG A 36 1.73 -10.63 -0.68
CA ARG A 36 1.56 -10.91 0.76
C ARG A 36 0.44 -11.91 1.06
N TYR A 37 -0.68 -11.83 0.33
CA TYR A 37 -1.86 -12.68 0.56
C TYR A 37 -1.97 -13.87 -0.40
N GLY A 38 -0.98 -14.06 -1.30
CA GLY A 38 -0.91 -15.13 -2.27
C GLY A 38 -1.55 -14.77 -3.62
N LEU A 39 -0.75 -14.84 -4.70
CA LEU A 39 -1.14 -14.40 -6.04
C LEU A 39 -2.27 -15.22 -6.67
N GLY A 40 -2.35 -16.52 -6.36
CA GLY A 40 -3.24 -17.45 -7.07
C GLY A 40 -4.73 -17.18 -6.81
N THR A 41 -5.16 -17.31 -5.56
CA THR A 41 -6.59 -17.19 -5.22
C THR A 41 -7.06 -15.74 -5.27
N PHE A 42 -6.27 -14.80 -4.74
CA PHE A 42 -6.64 -13.38 -4.73
C PHE A 42 -6.61 -12.77 -6.14
N GLY A 43 -5.64 -13.14 -6.98
CA GLY A 43 -5.54 -12.67 -8.35
C GLY A 43 -6.73 -13.09 -9.21
N VAL A 44 -7.18 -14.35 -9.08
CA VAL A 44 -8.34 -14.86 -9.82
C VAL A 44 -9.62 -14.15 -9.40
N CYS A 45 -9.88 -14.00 -8.10
CA CYS A 45 -11.03 -13.25 -7.59
C CYS A 45 -11.02 -11.79 -8.08
N TYR A 46 -9.86 -11.15 -8.09
CA TYR A 46 -9.70 -9.77 -8.56
C TYR A 46 -10.10 -9.62 -10.03
N VAL A 47 -9.61 -10.50 -10.92
CA VAL A 47 -9.94 -10.45 -12.36
C VAL A 47 -11.44 -10.66 -12.58
N ILE A 48 -12.08 -11.58 -11.87
CA ILE A 48 -13.52 -11.83 -11.97
C ILE A 48 -14.32 -10.57 -11.60
N VAL A 49 -14.02 -9.96 -10.45
CA VAL A 49 -14.72 -8.74 -10.00
C VAL A 49 -14.50 -7.59 -10.99
N VAL A 50 -13.28 -7.41 -11.49
CA VAL A 50 -12.98 -6.35 -12.46
C VAL A 50 -13.75 -6.56 -13.76
N ALA A 51 -13.80 -7.78 -14.28
CA ALA A 51 -14.46 -8.08 -15.55
C ALA A 51 -16.00 -8.00 -15.44
N PHE A 52 -16.59 -8.55 -14.39
CA PHE A 52 -18.05 -8.68 -14.28
C PHE A 52 -18.74 -7.55 -13.52
N ILE A 53 -18.02 -6.79 -12.70
CA ILE A 53 -18.60 -5.69 -11.92
C ILE A 53 -18.01 -4.36 -12.36
N CYS A 54 -16.69 -4.19 -12.33
CA CYS A 54 -16.09 -2.89 -12.61
C CYS A 54 -16.26 -2.48 -14.08
N TYR A 55 -15.97 -3.36 -15.03
CA TYR A 55 -16.10 -3.06 -16.46
C TYR A 55 -17.51 -2.67 -16.89
N PRO A 56 -18.59 -3.44 -16.56
CA PRO A 56 -19.94 -3.04 -16.95
C PRO A 56 -20.42 -1.76 -16.26
N VAL A 57 -20.05 -1.53 -14.99
CA VAL A 57 -20.40 -0.29 -14.29
C VAL A 57 -19.73 0.92 -14.97
N LEU A 58 -18.43 0.83 -15.28
CA LEU A 58 -17.69 1.88 -15.99
C LEU A 58 -18.26 2.13 -17.38
N TYR A 59 -18.69 1.07 -18.09
CA TYR A 59 -19.32 1.20 -19.40
C TYR A 59 -20.65 1.95 -19.31
N ILE A 60 -21.53 1.57 -18.39
CA ILE A 60 -22.84 2.23 -18.19
C ILE A 60 -22.63 3.69 -17.79
N GLU A 61 -21.73 3.98 -16.87
CA GLU A 61 -21.42 5.34 -16.43
C GLU A 61 -20.88 6.21 -17.58
N SER A 62 -20.00 5.66 -18.40
CA SER A 62 -19.42 6.34 -19.56
C SER A 62 -20.47 6.62 -20.64
N VAL A 63 -21.37 5.67 -20.89
CA VAL A 63 -22.46 5.80 -21.84
C VAL A 63 -23.48 6.85 -21.35
N LEU A 64 -23.87 6.79 -20.08
CA LEU A 64 -24.78 7.75 -19.44
C LEU A 64 -24.22 9.18 -19.45
N SER A 65 -22.92 9.32 -19.20
CA SER A 65 -22.19 10.59 -19.24
C SER A 65 -22.16 11.21 -20.64
N GLN A 66 -22.05 10.37 -21.68
CA GLN A 66 -22.07 10.81 -23.07
C GLN A 66 -23.48 11.17 -23.56
N PHE A 67 -24.51 10.42 -23.13
CA PHE A 67 -25.90 10.68 -23.51
C PHE A 67 -26.45 11.96 -22.90
N THR A 68 -26.24 12.15 -21.60
CA THR A 68 -26.85 13.27 -20.87
C THR A 68 -26.18 14.61 -21.25
N LYS A 69 -24.94 14.58 -21.75
CA LYS A 69 -24.14 15.76 -22.12
C LYS A 69 -24.11 16.85 -21.05
N SER A 70 -24.39 16.51 -19.80
CA SER A 70 -24.51 17.41 -18.66
C SER A 70 -23.72 16.84 -17.48
N GLY A 71 -23.44 17.69 -16.48
CA GLY A 71 -22.71 17.25 -15.28
C GLY A 71 -23.54 16.33 -14.38
N ASN A 72 -22.94 15.83 -13.30
CA ASN A 72 -23.56 14.84 -12.39
C ASN A 72 -24.97 15.21 -11.91
N ARG A 73 -25.24 16.52 -11.72
CA ARG A 73 -26.57 17.02 -11.33
C ARG A 73 -27.63 16.93 -12.43
N GLY A 74 -27.22 17.04 -13.70
CA GLY A 74 -28.12 17.05 -14.85
C GLY A 74 -28.53 15.65 -15.34
N ILE A 75 -27.80 14.61 -14.94
CA ILE A 75 -28.13 13.19 -15.24
C ILE A 75 -29.50 12.81 -14.68
N PHE A 76 -29.82 13.26 -13.46
CA PHE A 76 -31.08 12.93 -12.80
C PHE A 76 -32.22 13.90 -13.11
N ASN A 77 -32.11 14.74 -14.14
CA ASN A 77 -33.25 15.55 -14.60
C ASN A 77 -34.40 14.69 -15.15
N CYS A 78 -34.10 13.47 -15.63
CA CYS A 78 -35.12 12.51 -16.07
C CYS A 78 -35.92 11.91 -14.90
N CYS A 79 -35.32 11.81 -13.71
CA CYS A 79 -35.95 11.26 -12.51
C CYS A 79 -35.60 12.12 -11.28
N PRO A 80 -36.39 13.16 -10.96
CA PRO A 80 -36.06 14.15 -9.93
C PRO A 80 -35.97 13.56 -8.51
N LEU A 81 -36.52 12.37 -8.27
CA LEU A 81 -36.39 11.65 -7.00
C LEU A 81 -34.93 11.36 -6.64
N PHE A 82 -34.08 11.11 -7.64
CA PHE A 82 -32.66 10.79 -7.46
C PHE A 82 -31.75 12.03 -7.47
N ARG A 83 -32.31 13.24 -7.43
CA ARG A 83 -31.50 14.46 -7.48
C ARG A 83 -30.55 14.57 -6.28
N GLY A 84 -30.97 14.12 -5.11
CA GLY A 84 -30.13 14.04 -3.90
C GLY A 84 -28.93 13.09 -4.04
N LEU A 85 -29.07 12.03 -4.83
CA LEU A 85 -27.99 11.06 -5.07
C LEU A 85 -26.77 11.74 -5.71
N SER A 86 -27.00 12.65 -6.68
CA SER A 86 -25.91 13.38 -7.34
C SER A 86 -25.09 14.25 -6.39
N TYR A 87 -25.71 14.84 -5.37
CA TYR A 87 -25.03 15.64 -4.36
C TYR A 87 -24.23 14.76 -3.40
N SER A 88 -24.82 13.64 -2.97
CA SER A 88 -24.10 12.66 -2.13
C SER A 88 -22.88 12.08 -2.85
N MET A 89 -23.00 11.74 -4.13
CA MET A 89 -21.88 11.27 -4.95
C MET A 89 -20.76 12.30 -5.05
N ALA A 90 -21.09 13.59 -5.22
CA ALA A 90 -20.09 14.65 -5.25
C ALA A 90 -19.39 14.80 -3.89
N TYR A 91 -20.13 14.70 -2.79
CA TYR A 91 -19.56 14.74 -1.44
C TYR A 91 -18.61 13.57 -1.18
N PHE A 92 -19.03 12.34 -1.48
CA PHE A 92 -18.17 11.16 -1.35
C PHE A 92 -16.94 11.22 -2.24
N ALA A 93 -17.07 11.74 -3.47
CA ALA A 93 -15.93 11.94 -4.35
C ALA A 93 -14.90 12.89 -3.72
N VAL A 94 -15.33 14.02 -3.16
CA VAL A 94 -14.40 14.94 -2.48
C VAL A 94 -13.70 14.25 -1.30
N MET A 95 -14.47 13.58 -0.43
CA MET A 95 -13.92 12.89 0.73
C MET A 95 -12.93 11.79 0.35
N ALA A 96 -13.18 11.04 -0.73
CA ALA A 96 -12.28 10.00 -1.22
C ALA A 96 -10.99 10.54 -1.86
N ASN A 97 -11.00 11.79 -2.36
CA ASN A 97 -9.82 12.42 -2.96
C ASN A 97 -8.94 13.13 -1.92
N LEU A 98 -9.47 13.54 -0.77
CA LEU A 98 -8.71 14.26 0.26
C LEU A 98 -7.40 13.54 0.68
N PRO A 99 -7.41 12.23 1.00
CA PRO A 99 -6.18 11.53 1.38
C PRO A 99 -5.14 11.46 0.25
N GLN A 100 -5.58 11.52 -1.01
CA GLN A 100 -4.69 11.45 -2.16
C GLN A 100 -3.82 12.70 -2.28
N TYR A 101 -4.36 13.89 -1.95
CA TYR A 101 -3.57 15.13 -1.93
C TYR A 101 -2.48 15.10 -0.87
N SER A 102 -2.79 14.56 0.32
CA SER A 102 -1.79 14.34 1.36
C SER A 102 -0.68 13.40 0.86
N THR A 103 -1.05 12.28 0.23
CA THR A 103 -0.10 11.30 -0.30
C THR A 103 0.84 11.92 -1.35
N VAL A 104 0.30 12.74 -2.26
CA VAL A 104 1.10 13.45 -3.27
C VAL A 104 2.05 14.46 -2.64
N SER A 105 1.61 15.19 -1.61
CA SER A 105 2.47 16.13 -0.88
C SER A 105 3.69 15.42 -0.27
N HIS A 106 3.48 14.28 0.38
CA HIS A 106 4.57 13.47 0.92
C HIS A 106 5.50 12.98 -0.20
N ALA A 107 4.97 12.44 -1.30
CA ALA A 107 5.78 11.98 -2.43
C ALA A 107 6.72 13.09 -2.98
N ILE A 108 6.22 14.33 -3.09
CA ILE A 108 7.03 15.48 -3.52
C ILE A 108 8.16 15.76 -2.51
N ILE A 109 7.87 15.75 -1.20
CA ILE A 109 8.88 15.96 -0.16
C ILE A 109 9.98 14.89 -0.26
N TYR A 110 9.61 13.62 -0.48
CA TYR A 110 10.56 12.52 -0.66
C TYR A 110 11.44 12.71 -1.89
N VAL A 111 10.86 13.10 -3.03
CA VAL A 111 11.64 13.39 -4.24
C VAL A 111 12.64 14.52 -3.97
N LEU A 112 12.20 15.62 -3.34
CA LEU A 112 13.07 16.75 -3.03
C LEU A 112 14.19 16.40 -2.03
N ARG A 113 13.92 15.55 -1.04
CA ARG A 113 14.93 15.06 -0.10
C ARG A 113 15.89 14.05 -0.71
N SER A 114 15.44 13.28 -1.71
CA SER A 114 16.27 12.31 -2.45
C SER A 114 17.32 12.97 -3.36
N LEU A 115 17.10 14.22 -3.76
CA LEU A 115 18.06 14.98 -4.57
C LEU A 115 19.28 15.45 -3.75
N ARG A 116 19.25 15.35 -2.42
CA ARG A 116 20.39 15.66 -1.54
C ARG A 116 21.22 14.39 -1.32
N SER A 117 22.54 14.51 -1.32
CA SER A 117 23.45 13.39 -1.03
C SER A 117 23.36 13.00 0.45
N GLY A 118 22.97 11.74 0.72
CA GLY A 118 22.70 11.24 2.07
C GLY A 118 21.26 11.55 2.49
N GLY A 119 20.33 10.67 2.14
CA GLY A 119 18.92 10.81 2.53
C GLY A 119 18.74 10.56 4.03
N PRO A 120 17.74 11.17 4.68
CA PRO A 120 17.50 10.94 6.12
C PRO A 120 17.13 9.47 6.45
N TRP A 121 16.80 8.67 5.44
CA TRP A 121 16.52 7.24 5.56
C TRP A 121 17.74 6.34 5.30
N SER A 122 18.92 6.89 4.96
CA SER A 122 20.13 6.09 4.69
C SER A 122 21.01 5.87 5.92
N SER A 123 20.90 6.73 6.94
CA SER A 123 21.74 6.69 8.14
C SER A 123 20.90 6.89 9.39
N CYS A 124 21.10 6.05 10.40
CA CYS A 124 20.59 6.27 11.75
C CYS A 124 21.51 7.27 12.47
N ASP A 125 21.37 8.57 12.18
CA ASP A 125 22.10 9.60 12.92
C ASP A 125 21.30 10.01 14.16
N ALA A 126 21.89 9.84 15.34
CA ALA A 126 21.33 10.21 16.65
C ALA A 126 20.99 11.71 16.82
N ALA A 127 21.22 12.53 15.79
CA ALA A 127 21.02 13.98 15.79
C ALA A 127 19.65 14.42 15.26
N SER A 128 18.82 13.51 14.75
CA SER A 128 17.44 13.82 14.38
C SER A 128 16.51 13.56 15.57
N GLU A 129 15.84 14.61 16.06
CA GLU A 129 14.89 14.56 17.20
C GLU A 129 13.69 13.60 16.99
N THR A 130 13.65 12.88 15.87
CA THR A 130 12.58 11.95 15.47
C THR A 130 12.99 10.48 15.55
N SER A 131 14.28 10.15 15.77
CA SER A 131 14.70 8.75 15.90
C SER A 131 14.83 8.37 17.37
N ASP A 132 13.83 7.65 17.90
CA ASP A 132 14.08 6.77 19.03
C ASP A 132 15.12 5.73 18.56
N ASN A 133 16.29 5.75 19.19
CA ASN A 133 17.44 4.93 18.77
C ASN A 133 17.17 3.42 18.96
N SER A 134 16.04 3.06 19.56
CA SER A 134 15.59 1.68 19.79
C SER A 134 14.87 1.03 18.61
N SER A 135 14.53 1.75 17.54
CA SER A 135 13.79 1.21 16.39
C SER A 135 14.46 1.44 15.03
N CYS A 136 15.68 1.97 15.00
CA CYS A 136 16.36 2.32 13.75
C CYS A 136 17.11 1.13 13.14
N TYR A 137 16.68 0.66 11.97
CA TYR A 137 17.37 -0.38 11.20
C TYR A 137 18.30 0.25 10.15
N ALA A 138 19.60 0.34 10.46
CA ALA A 138 20.64 0.72 9.52
C ALA A 138 21.24 -0.53 8.84
N PRO A 139 21.24 -0.63 7.50
CA PRO A 139 21.89 -1.74 6.79
C PRO A 139 23.42 -1.82 6.98
N SER A 140 24.03 -0.78 7.56
CA SER A 140 25.49 -0.61 7.68
C SER A 140 26.01 -0.42 9.11
N ALA A 141 25.13 -0.42 10.12
CA ALA A 141 25.54 -0.57 11.52
C ALA A 141 25.46 -2.06 11.88
N GLU A 142 26.16 -2.48 12.94
CA GLU A 142 26.19 -3.85 13.45
C GLU A 142 24.82 -4.54 13.34
N TYR A 143 24.75 -5.66 12.58
CA TYR A 143 23.50 -6.28 12.16
C TYR A 143 22.75 -6.87 13.37
N ILE A 144 21.77 -6.13 13.88
CA ILE A 144 20.84 -6.59 14.91
C ILE A 144 19.62 -7.18 14.17
N PRO A 145 19.36 -8.50 14.25
CA PRO A 145 18.24 -9.12 13.56
C PRO A 145 16.89 -8.73 14.20
N PRO A 146 15.81 -8.58 13.41
CA PRO A 146 14.47 -8.41 13.97
C PRO A 146 14.08 -9.67 14.78
N CYS A 147 13.39 -9.49 15.91
CA CYS A 147 13.02 -10.61 16.80
C CYS A 147 12.27 -11.75 16.08
N GLU A 148 11.52 -11.45 15.01
CA GLU A 148 10.82 -12.45 14.19
C GLU A 148 11.78 -13.41 13.47
N THR A 149 12.97 -12.95 13.08
CA THR A 149 13.96 -13.79 12.38
C THR A 149 14.85 -14.59 13.33
N VAL A 150 15.02 -14.15 14.58
CA VAL A 150 15.86 -14.81 15.61
C VAL A 150 15.50 -16.29 15.76
N ALA A 151 14.22 -16.61 15.91
CA ALA A 151 13.75 -17.99 16.06
C ALA A 151 14.12 -18.86 14.84
N THR A 152 13.99 -18.31 13.64
CA THR A 152 14.33 -19.06 12.40
C THR A 152 15.83 -19.23 12.19
N VAL A 153 16.64 -18.24 12.58
CA VAL A 153 18.10 -18.28 12.49
C VAL A 153 18.67 -19.31 13.47
N LEU A 154 18.18 -19.31 14.71
CA LEU A 154 18.55 -20.30 15.72
C LEU A 154 18.12 -21.71 15.32
N ALA A 155 16.88 -21.87 14.87
CA ALA A 155 16.37 -23.18 14.44
C ALA A 155 17.14 -23.75 13.22
N ARG A 156 17.67 -22.88 12.35
CA ARG A 156 18.57 -23.27 11.25
C ARG A 156 19.95 -23.66 11.74
N ARG A 157 20.54 -22.92 12.68
CA ARG A 157 21.87 -23.22 13.25
C ARG A 157 21.90 -24.54 13.98
N PHE A 158 20.83 -24.85 14.73
CA PHE A 158 20.66 -26.10 15.47
C PHE A 158 19.93 -27.19 14.68
N SER A 159 19.80 -27.02 13.36
CA SER A 159 19.12 -28.02 12.51
C SER A 159 19.89 -29.34 12.44
N ASP A 160 21.21 -29.31 12.58
CA ASP A 160 22.07 -30.49 12.43
C ASP A 160 22.66 -30.96 13.77
N ASN A 161 22.59 -30.14 14.81
CA ASN A 161 23.05 -30.46 16.16
C ASN A 161 21.86 -30.95 16.99
N GLY A 162 21.79 -32.27 17.23
CA GLY A 162 20.75 -32.89 18.05
C GLY A 162 20.91 -32.60 19.54
N VAL A 163 20.56 -31.39 19.98
CA VAL A 163 20.49 -31.01 21.40
C VAL A 163 19.17 -31.51 21.99
N GLN A 164 19.18 -32.06 23.21
CA GLN A 164 18.00 -32.68 23.84
C GLN A 164 17.23 -31.76 24.81
N ASP A 165 17.89 -30.71 25.33
CA ASP A 165 17.31 -29.81 26.34
C ASP A 165 17.16 -28.38 25.78
N GLY A 166 15.92 -27.88 25.68
CA GLY A 166 15.66 -26.54 25.17
C GLY A 166 14.25 -26.27 24.66
N TYR A 167 14.05 -25.11 24.03
CA TYR A 167 12.77 -24.73 23.43
C TYR A 167 12.59 -25.42 22.07
N PRO A 168 11.43 -26.07 21.81
CA PRO A 168 11.14 -26.67 20.52
C PRO A 168 10.72 -25.59 19.51
N LEU A 169 11.52 -25.42 18.45
CA LEU A 169 11.20 -24.53 17.34
C LEU A 169 10.86 -25.34 16.09
N LEU A 170 9.87 -24.86 15.32
CA LEU A 170 9.46 -25.50 14.08
C LEU A 170 10.20 -24.86 12.90
N TYR A 171 11.10 -25.61 12.27
CA TYR A 171 11.84 -25.16 11.10
C TYR A 171 11.70 -26.15 9.95
N ARG A 172 11.15 -25.70 8.81
CA ARG A 172 10.93 -26.52 7.60
C ARG A 172 10.22 -27.86 7.87
N GLY A 173 9.27 -27.87 8.81
CA GLY A 173 8.49 -29.06 9.17
C GLY A 173 9.24 -30.07 10.05
N ARG A 174 10.40 -29.73 10.58
CA ARG A 174 11.11 -30.48 11.62
C ARG A 174 11.13 -29.68 12.93
N VAL A 175 10.98 -30.38 14.05
CA VAL A 175 11.15 -29.78 15.38
C VAL A 175 12.64 -29.83 15.72
N THR A 176 13.26 -28.66 15.84
CA THR A 176 14.65 -28.52 16.26
C THR A 176 14.66 -27.90 17.65
N ILE A 177 15.49 -28.43 18.54
CA ILE A 177 15.56 -27.99 19.94
C ILE A 177 16.74 -27.04 20.06
N VAL A 178 16.50 -25.87 20.64
CA VAL A 178 17.52 -24.83 20.83
C VAL A 178 17.80 -24.62 22.32
N PRO A 179 19.07 -24.58 22.76
CA PRO A 179 19.44 -24.30 24.15
C PRO A 179 18.81 -23.01 24.70
N ILE A 180 18.37 -23.05 25.97
CA ILE A 180 17.68 -21.93 26.63
C ILE A 180 18.57 -20.70 26.75
N ASP A 181 19.85 -20.88 27.06
CA ASP A 181 20.79 -19.76 27.27
C ASP A 181 21.03 -18.98 25.97
N GLU A 182 21.14 -19.70 24.85
CA GLU A 182 21.37 -19.10 23.54
C GLU A 182 20.10 -18.46 22.98
N PHE A 183 18.95 -19.05 23.25
CA PHE A 183 17.65 -18.46 22.95
C PHE A 183 17.45 -17.16 23.74
N ASN A 184 17.69 -17.18 25.06
CA ASN A 184 17.52 -16.02 25.92
C ASN A 184 18.48 -14.88 25.54
N ASN A 185 19.76 -15.19 25.27
CA ASN A 185 20.75 -14.19 24.85
C ASN A 185 20.38 -13.57 23.48
N ALA A 186 20.00 -14.38 22.50
CA ALA A 186 19.60 -13.89 21.17
C ALA A 186 18.24 -13.17 21.18
N SER A 187 17.35 -13.49 22.13
CA SER A 187 16.08 -12.77 22.34
C SER A 187 16.24 -11.46 23.10
N ALA A 188 17.34 -11.31 23.85
CA ALA A 188 17.68 -10.05 24.52
C ALA A 188 18.30 -9.03 23.54
N ASP A 189 19.07 -9.52 22.56
CA ASP A 189 19.72 -8.71 21.51
C ASP A 189 18.85 -8.55 20.24
N CYS A 190 17.52 -8.53 20.37
CA CYS A 190 16.65 -8.35 19.22
C CYS A 190 15.78 -7.09 19.35
N LEU A 191 15.64 -6.37 18.24
CA LEU A 191 14.70 -5.25 18.16
C LEU A 191 13.33 -5.77 17.74
N PRO A 192 12.23 -5.27 18.33
CA PRO A 192 10.87 -5.51 17.84
C PRO A 192 10.71 -4.77 16.51
N GLY A 193 11.35 -5.30 15.46
CA GLY A 193 11.27 -4.75 14.12
C GLY A 193 9.89 -5.00 13.56
N ASN A 194 8.94 -4.13 13.85
CA ASN A 194 7.65 -4.12 13.14
C ASN A 194 7.37 -2.80 12.43
N GLU A 195 8.20 -1.78 12.55
CA GLU A 195 8.03 -0.55 11.78
C GLU A 195 9.26 -0.26 10.92
N SER A 196 9.29 -0.88 9.74
CA SER A 196 9.96 -0.23 8.62
C SER A 196 9.34 1.15 8.44
N THR A 197 10.13 2.18 8.16
CA THR A 197 9.67 3.57 7.86
C THR A 197 8.56 3.70 6.82
N VAL A 198 8.18 2.61 6.14
CA VAL A 198 7.03 2.51 5.23
C VAL A 198 5.69 2.35 5.96
N THR A 199 5.65 1.83 7.21
CA THR A 199 4.41 1.69 7.99
C THR A 199 4.00 2.97 8.73
N GLU A 200 4.94 3.83 9.12
CA GLU A 200 4.66 5.19 9.63
C GLU A 200 3.92 6.08 8.61
N PHE A 201 3.90 5.72 7.32
CA PHE A 201 3.17 6.50 6.31
C PHE A 201 1.64 6.41 6.39
N TYR A 202 1.11 5.45 7.15
CA TYR A 202 -0.32 5.13 7.17
C TYR A 202 -1.03 5.42 8.49
N GLU A 203 -0.31 5.89 9.51
CA GLU A 203 -0.90 6.49 10.72
C GLU A 203 -0.97 8.01 10.60
#